data_AF-A0A927NT90-F1
#
_entry.id   AF-A0A927NT90-F1
#
_cell.length_a   1.000
_cell.length_b   1.000
_cell.length_c   1.000
_cell.angle_alpha   90.00
_cell.angle_beta   90.00
_cell.angle_gamma   90.00
#
_symmetry.space_group_name_H-M   'P 1'
#
loop_
_entity.id
_entity.type
_entity.pdbx_description
1 polymer ?
#
loop_
_entity_poly.entity_id
_entity_poly.type
_entity_poly.pdbx_seq_one_letter_code
_entity_poly.pdbx_strand_id
1 'polypeptide(L)'
;MRKKSFIILIICIFLLMAVSSCVIVRENYQTNLATIIMKHFTAGYGAFSHEVGIDIIEKDDYGRILFSFEASASYNPYFNYNGGMAYAYGICQDLHEENLLFGKKHVSYYDNFSYIGAALREDISPDMIEQLKVWNDWNKPLNEEKMVEIEAFDWNLPEEEREWEEHHTTLLREYLNVYDDCRVSWKSFGQDKTGKYLFHFLFYRKFDESDYASESEILRSFIVTFQKNSENEVEFIDYIETEDFYNYQYELAEIKEKVGWEM
;
A
#
# COMPACT_ATOMS: atom_id res chain seq x y z
N MET A 1 33.20 -40.23 -37.62
CA MET A 1 32.53 -40.23 -36.29
C MET A 1 32.63 -38.88 -35.55
N ARG A 2 33.79 -38.19 -35.54
CA ARG A 2 33.98 -36.89 -34.83
C ARG A 2 32.98 -35.76 -35.17
N LYS A 3 32.52 -35.63 -36.42
CA LYS A 3 31.58 -34.55 -36.82
C LYS A 3 30.15 -34.72 -36.26
N LYS A 4 29.65 -35.95 -36.13
CA LYS A 4 28.30 -36.21 -35.60
C LYS A 4 28.23 -35.94 -34.10
N SER A 5 29.26 -36.33 -33.35
CA SER A 5 29.37 -36.06 -31.92
C SER A 5 29.48 -34.56 -31.61
N PHE A 6 30.14 -33.79 -32.48
CA PHE A 6 30.26 -32.33 -32.33
C PHE A 6 28.92 -31.62 -32.55
N ILE A 7 28.12 -32.05 -33.54
CA ILE A 7 26.79 -31.50 -33.80
C ILE A 7 25.83 -31.80 -32.64
N ILE A 8 25.85 -33.03 -32.10
CA ILE A 8 25.03 -33.41 -30.94
C ILE A 8 25.40 -32.56 -29.72
N LEU A 9 26.71 -32.33 -29.48
CA LEU A 9 27.16 -31.47 -28.38
C LEU A 9 26.64 -30.03 -28.53
N ILE A 10 26.70 -29.45 -29.73
CA ILE A 10 26.17 -28.10 -29.99
C ILE A 10 24.67 -28.04 -29.73
N ILE A 11 23.91 -29.05 -30.19
CA ILE A 11 22.46 -29.12 -29.96
C ILE A 11 22.14 -29.26 -28.47
N CYS A 12 22.90 -30.08 -27.73
CA CYS A 12 22.75 -30.21 -26.28
C CYS A 12 23.08 -28.91 -25.54
N ILE A 13 24.12 -28.17 -25.97
CA ILE A 13 24.47 -26.87 -25.40
C ILE A 13 23.38 -25.83 -25.70
N PHE A 14 22.82 -25.81 -26.92
CA PHE A 14 21.71 -24.93 -27.27
C PHE A 14 20.43 -25.26 -26.52
N LEU A 15 20.12 -26.55 -26.36
CA LEU A 15 19.01 -27.00 -25.51
C LEU A 15 19.24 -26.58 -24.06
N LEU A 16 20.44 -26.82 -23.52
CA LEU A 16 20.80 -26.39 -22.16
C LEU A 16 20.67 -24.87 -22.00
N MET A 17 21.13 -24.07 -22.96
CA MET A 17 20.96 -22.61 -22.97
C MET A 17 19.48 -22.18 -23.10
N ALA A 18 18.65 -22.96 -23.80
CA ALA A 18 17.22 -22.69 -23.95
C ALA A 18 16.39 -23.11 -22.72
N VAL A 19 16.83 -24.10 -21.92
CA VAL A 19 16.21 -24.40 -20.61
C VAL A 19 16.84 -23.60 -19.47
N SER A 20 18.03 -23.04 -19.64
CA SER A 20 18.68 -22.14 -18.67
C SER A 20 18.55 -20.67 -19.03
N SER A 21 17.69 -20.31 -20.00
CA SER A 21 17.16 -18.96 -20.07
C SER A 21 16.47 -18.72 -18.73
N CYS A 22 17.19 -18.04 -17.84
CA CYS A 22 16.70 -17.63 -16.54
C CYS A 22 15.31 -17.07 -16.75
N VAL A 23 14.30 -17.77 -16.23
CA VAL A 23 13.08 -17.09 -15.83
C VAL A 23 13.58 -16.04 -14.85
N ILE A 24 13.65 -14.81 -15.32
CA ILE A 24 13.94 -13.68 -14.47
C ILE A 24 12.72 -13.59 -13.55
N VAL A 25 12.79 -14.23 -12.39
CA VAL A 25 11.83 -14.07 -11.30
C VAL A 25 12.07 -12.70 -10.63
N ARG A 26 12.23 -11.62 -11.42
CA ARG A 26 12.36 -10.26 -10.87
C ARG A 26 11.00 -9.62 -10.58
N GLU A 27 9.94 -10.01 -11.28
CA GLU A 27 8.71 -9.22 -11.29
C GLU A 27 7.73 -9.49 -10.14
N ASN A 28 8.12 -10.30 -9.16
CA ASN A 28 7.12 -11.02 -8.37
C ASN A 28 7.23 -10.85 -6.84
N TYR A 29 8.40 -10.49 -6.30
CA TYR A 29 8.55 -10.15 -4.87
C TYR A 29 8.32 -8.65 -4.63
N GLN A 30 8.66 -7.81 -5.61
CA GLN A 30 8.51 -6.36 -5.53
C GLN A 30 7.03 -5.97 -5.43
N THR A 31 6.17 -6.61 -6.23
CA THR A 31 4.71 -6.41 -6.18
C THR A 31 4.11 -6.78 -4.83
N ASN A 32 4.57 -7.89 -4.24
CA ASN A 32 4.10 -8.36 -2.94
C ASN A 32 4.42 -7.38 -1.81
N LEU A 33 5.69 -6.96 -1.70
CA LEU A 33 6.10 -5.99 -0.68
C LEU A 33 5.47 -4.61 -0.91
N ALA A 34 5.37 -4.18 -2.17
CA ALA A 34 4.68 -2.95 -2.54
C ALA A 34 3.20 -2.96 -2.09
N THR A 35 2.55 -4.13 -2.08
CA THR A 35 1.14 -4.26 -1.64
C THR A 35 0.96 -3.80 -0.20
N ILE A 36 1.93 -4.05 0.70
CA ILE A 36 1.86 -3.61 2.10
C ILE A 36 1.76 -2.07 2.18
N ILE A 37 2.58 -1.35 1.42
CA ILE A 37 2.57 0.11 1.38
C ILE A 37 1.31 0.62 0.68
N MET A 38 1.04 0.11 -0.52
CA MET A 38 -0.06 0.58 -1.39
C MET A 38 -1.45 0.29 -0.81
N LYS A 39 -1.60 -0.70 0.07
CA LYS A 39 -2.86 -0.93 0.77
C LYS A 39 -3.21 0.22 1.72
N HIS A 40 -2.21 0.86 2.30
CA HIS A 40 -2.42 1.94 3.25
C HIS A 40 -2.35 3.30 2.55
N PHE A 41 -1.40 3.49 1.65
CA PHE A 41 -1.06 4.80 1.10
C PHE A 41 -2.16 5.39 0.19
N THR A 42 -2.75 6.51 0.61
CA THR A 42 -3.92 7.15 -0.05
C THR A 42 -3.57 7.99 -1.27
N ALA A 43 -2.30 8.37 -1.44
CA ALA A 43 -1.86 9.12 -2.61
C ALA A 43 -1.78 8.20 -3.84
N GLY A 44 -2.92 8.03 -4.52
CA GLY A 44 -2.99 7.77 -5.95
C GLY A 44 -3.12 6.30 -6.37
N TYR A 45 -4.31 5.72 -6.21
CA TYR A 45 -4.70 4.44 -6.82
C TYR A 45 -4.62 4.44 -8.37
N GLY A 46 -4.40 5.58 -9.02
CA GLY A 46 -4.32 5.74 -10.47
C GLY A 46 -3.06 6.42 -11.01
N ALA A 47 -2.05 6.72 -10.18
CA ALA A 47 -0.88 7.52 -10.60
C ALA A 47 0.46 6.77 -10.62
N PHE A 48 0.49 5.49 -10.25
CA PHE A 48 1.72 4.69 -10.34
C PHE A 48 1.85 4.11 -11.75
N SER A 49 2.13 4.96 -12.73
CA SER A 49 2.59 4.52 -14.04
C SER A 49 4.06 4.09 -13.94
N HIS A 50 4.23 2.82 -13.59
CA HIS A 50 5.27 1.92 -14.10
C HIS A 50 6.64 1.85 -13.40
N GLU A 51 6.95 2.67 -12.39
CA GLU A 51 8.22 2.54 -11.66
C GLU A 51 8.01 2.59 -10.14
N VAL A 52 7.76 1.42 -9.55
CA VAL A 52 7.89 1.19 -8.11
C VAL A 52 9.27 0.59 -7.84
N GLY A 53 10.12 1.32 -7.14
CA GLY A 53 11.38 0.85 -6.59
C GLY A 53 11.15 0.13 -5.27
N ILE A 54 11.60 -1.12 -5.17
CA ILE A 54 11.65 -1.87 -3.91
C ILE A 54 13.07 -2.40 -3.72
N ASP A 55 13.67 -2.09 -2.59
CA ASP A 55 14.95 -2.68 -2.16
C ASP A 55 14.80 -3.34 -0.79
N ILE A 56 15.30 -4.57 -0.67
CA ILE A 56 15.41 -5.23 0.63
C ILE A 56 16.65 -4.67 1.33
N ILE A 57 16.44 -4.10 2.51
CA ILE A 57 17.50 -3.46 3.31
C ILE A 57 18.12 -4.47 4.27
N GLU A 58 17.27 -5.20 5.00
CA GLU A 58 17.68 -6.10 6.07
C GLU A 58 16.67 -7.23 6.23
N LYS A 59 17.13 -8.39 6.71
CA LYS A 59 16.28 -9.47 7.21
C LYS A 59 16.68 -9.83 8.63
N ASP A 60 15.70 -10.12 9.47
CA ASP A 60 15.93 -10.50 10.87
C ASP A 60 16.04 -12.03 11.05
N ASP A 61 16.39 -12.48 12.26
CA ASP A 61 16.56 -13.91 12.57
C ASP A 61 15.26 -14.74 12.47
N TYR A 62 14.11 -14.07 12.44
CA TYR A 62 12.78 -14.66 12.32
C TYR A 62 12.23 -14.58 10.89
N GLY A 63 13.02 -14.06 9.94
CA GLY A 63 12.66 -14.01 8.53
C GLY A 63 11.91 -12.75 8.10
N ARG A 64 11.68 -11.79 9.00
CA ARG A 64 11.06 -10.50 8.65
C ARG A 64 11.92 -9.74 7.66
N ILE A 65 11.30 -8.96 6.80
CA ILE A 65 11.98 -8.22 5.73
C ILE A 65 11.72 -6.74 5.94
N LEU A 66 12.78 -5.97 6.21
CA LEU A 66 12.77 -4.51 6.10
C LEU A 66 13.09 -4.13 4.66
N PHE A 67 12.23 -3.34 4.04
CA PHE A 67 12.40 -2.90 2.66
C PHE A 67 12.12 -1.40 2.53
N SER A 68 12.76 -0.76 1.55
CA SER A 68 12.36 0.56 1.09
C SER A 68 11.41 0.44 -0.08
N PHE A 69 10.52 1.42 -0.16
CA PHE A 69 9.58 1.65 -1.24
C PHE A 69 9.80 3.06 -1.77
N GLU A 70 9.92 3.16 -3.07
CA GLU A 70 9.91 4.42 -3.81
C GLU A 70 8.90 4.26 -4.92
N ALA A 71 7.98 5.19 -5.03
CA ALA A 71 7.12 5.23 -6.20
C ALA A 71 7.00 6.67 -6.68
N SER A 72 7.30 6.85 -7.97
CA SER A 72 6.92 8.07 -8.65
C SER A 72 5.41 8.07 -8.79
N ALA A 73 4.73 9.04 -8.19
CA ALA A 73 3.37 9.40 -8.58
C ALA A 73 3.46 10.09 -9.95
N SER A 74 3.82 9.31 -10.97
CA SER A 74 3.84 9.75 -12.36
C SER A 74 2.46 10.25 -12.73
N TYR A 75 2.37 11.55 -12.99
CA TYR A 75 1.15 12.19 -13.44
C TYR A 75 -0.06 11.92 -12.54
N ASN A 76 0.11 12.18 -11.24
CA ASN A 76 -1.05 12.54 -10.46
C ASN A 76 -1.31 14.04 -10.65
N PRO A 77 -2.34 14.46 -11.41
CA PRO A 77 -2.70 15.88 -11.51
C PRO A 77 -3.11 16.48 -10.15
N TYR A 78 -3.16 15.68 -9.09
CA TYR A 78 -3.53 16.10 -7.75
C TYR A 78 -2.34 16.32 -6.82
N PHE A 79 -1.08 16.36 -7.31
CA PHE A 79 0.08 16.66 -6.46
C PHE A 79 1.05 17.63 -7.15
N ASN A 80 1.23 18.84 -6.60
CA ASN A 80 2.21 19.83 -7.07
C ASN A 80 3.62 19.65 -6.52
N TYR A 81 3.96 18.48 -6.02
CA TYR A 81 5.38 18.17 -5.83
C TYR A 81 5.91 17.78 -7.21
N ASN A 82 6.91 18.49 -7.72
CA ASN A 82 7.65 18.16 -8.95
C ASN A 82 7.91 16.64 -9.02
N GLY A 83 7.05 15.89 -9.71
CA GLY A 83 7.11 14.43 -9.77
C GLY A 83 6.95 13.73 -8.41
N GLY A 84 5.91 14.08 -7.63
CA GLY A 84 5.62 13.60 -6.27
C GLY A 84 6.07 12.16 -6.02
N MET A 85 7.24 12.01 -5.42
CA MET A 85 7.74 10.72 -4.98
C MET A 85 7.06 10.38 -3.66
N ALA A 86 6.68 9.12 -3.51
CA ALA A 86 6.33 8.55 -2.23
C ALA A 86 7.49 7.66 -1.80
N TYR A 87 8.14 8.02 -0.70
CA TYR A 87 9.15 7.19 -0.08
C TYR A 87 8.57 6.54 1.18
N ALA A 88 8.82 5.26 1.36
CA ALA A 88 8.46 4.57 2.59
C ALA A 88 9.49 3.50 2.96
N TYR A 89 9.53 3.16 4.24
CA TYR A 89 10.13 1.92 4.72
C TYR A 89 9.03 1.06 5.31
N GLY A 90 8.99 -0.21 4.91
CA GLY A 90 8.01 -1.17 5.37
C GLY A 90 8.64 -2.42 5.97
N ILE A 91 7.90 -3.10 6.85
CA ILE A 91 8.28 -4.41 7.37
C ILE A 91 7.25 -5.45 6.96
N CYS A 92 7.71 -6.45 6.22
CA CYS A 92 6.97 -7.67 5.95
C CYS A 92 7.29 -8.71 7.03
N GLN A 93 6.26 -9.28 7.62
CA GLN A 93 6.35 -10.27 8.69
C GLN A 93 6.58 -11.67 8.12
N ASP A 94 5.86 -12.01 7.04
CA ASP A 94 6.04 -13.24 6.31
C ASP A 94 5.68 -13.07 4.82
N LEU A 95 6.45 -13.71 3.96
CA LEU A 95 6.27 -13.70 2.51
C LEU A 95 6.01 -15.14 2.05
N HIS A 96 4.73 -15.50 1.88
CA HIS A 96 4.33 -16.83 1.43
C HIS A 96 4.46 -16.94 -0.09
N GLU A 97 5.56 -17.53 -0.55
CA GLU A 97 5.81 -17.87 -1.95
C GLU A 97 5.36 -19.30 -2.28
N GLU A 98 4.05 -19.61 -2.27
CA GLU A 98 3.61 -20.91 -2.79
C GLU A 98 3.63 -20.94 -4.34
N ASN A 99 4.16 -22.07 -4.85
CA ASN A 99 4.50 -22.41 -6.24
C ASN A 99 3.89 -21.55 -7.37
N LEU A 100 4.82 -20.90 -8.08
CA LEU A 100 4.79 -20.03 -9.27
C LEU A 100 3.89 -20.44 -10.46
N LEU A 101 3.13 -21.53 -10.38
CA LEU A 101 2.31 -22.00 -11.50
C LEU A 101 0.84 -21.57 -11.39
N PHE A 102 0.25 -21.47 -10.18
CA PHE A 102 -1.17 -21.11 -10.01
C PHE A 102 -1.53 -20.51 -8.62
N GLY A 103 -0.54 -20.24 -7.75
CA GLY A 103 -0.79 -19.79 -6.38
C GLY A 103 -0.98 -18.29 -6.24
N LYS A 104 -2.04 -17.89 -5.53
CA LYS A 104 -2.17 -16.54 -4.96
C LYS A 104 -0.99 -16.33 -4.00
N LYS A 105 -0.33 -15.18 -4.08
CA LYS A 105 0.77 -14.88 -3.17
C LYS A 105 0.24 -14.07 -2.01
N HIS A 106 0.68 -14.40 -0.82
CA HIS A 106 0.23 -13.74 0.39
C HIS A 106 1.41 -13.04 1.06
N VAL A 107 1.16 -11.85 1.56
CA VAL A 107 2.08 -11.12 2.44
C VAL A 107 1.42 -10.86 3.77
N SER A 108 2.20 -11.00 4.82
CA SER A 108 1.75 -10.75 6.18
C SER A 108 2.46 -9.54 6.78
N TYR A 109 1.73 -8.68 7.48
CA TYR A 109 2.25 -7.48 8.14
C TYR A 109 1.52 -7.19 9.46
N TYR A 110 2.06 -6.31 10.30
CA TYR A 110 1.34 -5.81 11.49
C TYR A 110 0.52 -4.58 11.11
N ASP A 111 -0.80 -4.67 11.28
CA ASP A 111 -1.77 -3.75 10.69
C ASP A 111 -1.52 -2.27 11.00
N ASN A 112 -1.23 -1.94 12.27
CA ASN A 112 -1.16 -0.56 12.72
C ASN A 112 0.15 0.14 12.36
N PHE A 113 1.27 -0.58 12.34
CA PHE A 113 2.61 0.01 12.22
C PHE A 113 3.48 -0.74 11.20
N SER A 114 2.93 -1.05 10.02
CA SER A 114 3.64 -1.81 8.99
C SER A 114 4.63 -0.98 8.17
N TYR A 115 4.54 0.35 8.23
CA TYR A 115 5.40 1.25 7.46
C TYR A 115 5.55 2.63 8.11
N ILE A 116 6.54 3.38 7.62
CA ILE A 116 6.69 4.83 7.78
C ILE A 116 6.88 5.45 6.40
N GLY A 117 6.30 6.60 6.14
CA GLY A 117 6.31 7.25 4.83
C GLY A 117 6.69 8.73 4.89
N ALA A 118 7.14 9.28 3.77
CA ALA A 118 7.37 10.70 3.57
C ALA A 118 7.37 11.08 2.07
N ALA A 119 7.33 12.38 1.80
CA ALA A 119 7.49 12.91 0.44
C ALA A 119 8.94 12.76 -0.09
N LEU A 120 9.93 12.87 0.80
CA LEU A 120 11.35 12.74 0.48
C LEU A 120 12.01 11.71 1.36
N ARG A 121 13.01 11.00 0.81
CA ARG A 121 13.77 9.99 1.56
C ARG A 121 14.48 10.60 2.77
N GLU A 122 15.00 11.82 2.63
CA GLU A 122 15.78 12.52 3.66
C GLU A 122 14.94 12.88 4.90
N ASP A 123 13.61 12.91 4.77
CA ASP A 123 12.68 13.16 5.87
C ASP A 123 12.50 11.93 6.76
N ILE A 124 12.93 10.74 6.30
CA ILE A 124 12.89 9.51 7.08
C ILE A 124 14.24 9.30 7.76
N SER A 125 14.32 9.65 9.04
CA SER A 125 15.55 9.50 9.82
C SER A 125 15.85 8.04 10.19
N PRO A 126 17.12 7.68 10.45
CA PRO A 126 17.48 6.34 10.95
C PRO A 126 16.74 5.96 12.24
N ASP A 127 16.49 6.92 13.14
CA ASP A 127 15.77 6.68 14.39
C ASP A 127 14.31 6.26 14.14
N MET A 128 13.67 6.80 13.10
CA MET A 128 12.32 6.36 12.69
C MET A 128 12.32 4.92 12.19
N ILE A 129 13.36 4.51 11.45
CA ILE A 129 13.50 3.12 10.97
C ILE A 129 13.72 2.16 12.15
N GLU A 130 14.54 2.55 13.12
CA GLU A 130 14.73 1.75 14.35
C GLU A 130 13.44 1.69 15.18
N GLN A 131 12.67 2.77 15.24
CA GLN A 131 11.36 2.76 15.89
C GLN A 131 10.36 1.84 15.16
N LEU A 132 10.36 1.83 13.83
CA LEU A 132 9.55 0.89 13.03
C LEU A 132 9.90 -0.56 13.34
N LYS A 133 11.19 -0.89 13.45
CA LYS A 133 11.66 -2.22 13.89
C LYS A 133 11.13 -2.58 15.27
N VAL A 134 11.15 -1.64 16.22
CA VAL A 134 10.62 -1.87 17.57
C VAL A 134 9.12 -2.19 17.55
N TRP A 135 8.32 -1.45 16.78
CA TRP A 135 6.87 -1.72 16.64
C TRP A 135 6.57 -3.07 15.98
N ASN A 136 7.47 -3.55 15.14
CA ASN A 136 7.34 -4.82 14.40
C ASN A 136 8.01 -6.00 15.08
N ASP A 137 8.36 -5.87 16.37
CA ASP A 137 8.97 -6.95 17.16
C ASP A 137 10.25 -7.52 16.52
N TRP A 138 11.08 -6.66 15.90
CA TRP A 138 12.32 -7.05 15.23
C TRP A 138 13.23 -7.91 16.14
N ASN A 139 13.75 -9.03 15.60
CA ASN A 139 14.53 -10.03 16.33
C ASN A 139 13.81 -10.63 17.56
N LYS A 140 12.47 -10.65 17.56
CA LYS A 140 11.65 -11.40 18.53
C LYS A 140 10.74 -12.39 17.81
N PRO A 141 10.18 -13.41 18.48
CA PRO A 141 9.20 -14.31 17.87
C PRO A 141 8.06 -13.56 17.17
N LEU A 142 7.57 -14.11 16.04
CA LEU A 142 6.40 -13.58 15.35
C LEU A 142 5.17 -13.66 16.26
N ASN A 143 4.39 -12.58 16.28
CA ASN A 143 3.10 -12.54 16.94
C ASN A 143 1.98 -12.68 15.90
N GLU A 144 1.43 -13.89 15.77
CA GLU A 144 0.38 -14.23 14.81
C GLU A 144 -0.92 -13.43 15.04
N GLU A 145 -1.23 -13.03 16.29
CA GLU A 145 -2.45 -12.28 16.60
C GLU A 145 -2.44 -10.86 16.03
N LYS A 146 -1.25 -10.30 15.76
CA LYS A 146 -1.07 -8.98 15.13
C LYS A 146 -1.01 -9.05 13.61
N MET A 147 -0.84 -10.25 13.04
CA MET A 147 -0.56 -10.42 11.62
C MET A 147 -1.84 -10.34 10.80
N VAL A 148 -1.77 -9.52 9.76
CA VAL A 148 -2.76 -9.46 8.69
C VAL A 148 -2.16 -10.06 7.46
N GLU A 149 -2.84 -11.07 6.92
CA GLU A 149 -2.51 -11.63 5.64
C GLU A 149 -3.31 -10.93 4.54
N ILE A 150 -2.63 -10.51 3.48
CA ILE A 150 -3.29 -9.99 2.27
C ILE A 150 -2.76 -10.73 1.06
N GLU A 151 -3.67 -10.99 0.13
CA GLU A 151 -3.30 -11.40 -1.22
C GLU A 151 -2.57 -10.25 -1.91
N ALA A 152 -1.43 -10.57 -2.52
CA ALA A 152 -0.64 -9.63 -3.29
C ALA A 152 -1.47 -9.10 -4.46
N PHE A 153 -1.37 -7.79 -4.64
CA PHE A 153 -2.26 -6.91 -5.40
C PHE A 153 -2.96 -7.49 -6.66
N ASP A 154 -4.30 -7.43 -6.66
CA ASP A 154 -5.15 -7.35 -7.87
C ASP A 154 -5.60 -5.88 -8.04
N TRP A 155 -5.41 -5.32 -9.24
CA TRP A 155 -5.60 -3.89 -9.55
C TRP A 155 -7.07 -3.45 -9.55
N ASN A 156 -8.00 -4.36 -9.36
CA ASN A 156 -9.44 -4.07 -9.41
C ASN A 156 -10.02 -4.04 -8.00
N LEU A 157 -10.51 -2.87 -7.57
CA LEU A 157 -11.42 -2.82 -6.43
C LEU A 157 -12.66 -3.66 -6.76
N PRO A 158 -13.20 -4.45 -5.82
CA PRO A 158 -14.51 -5.07 -5.98
C PRO A 158 -15.53 -4.00 -6.39
N GLU A 159 -16.42 -4.32 -7.32
CA GLU A 159 -17.44 -3.38 -7.83
C GLU A 159 -18.28 -2.77 -6.70
N GLU A 160 -18.54 -3.55 -5.65
CA GLU A 160 -19.19 -3.09 -4.43
C GLU A 160 -18.45 -1.94 -3.75
N GLU A 161 -17.11 -1.85 -3.78
CA GLU A 161 -16.39 -0.72 -3.16
C GLU A 161 -16.45 0.56 -4.01
N ARG A 162 -16.79 0.47 -5.32
CA ARG A 162 -16.89 1.65 -6.20
C ARG A 162 -18.20 2.40 -6.01
N GLU A 163 -19.31 1.70 -5.80
CA GLU A 163 -20.61 2.33 -5.50
C GLU A 163 -20.60 3.10 -4.17
N TRP A 164 -19.60 2.87 -3.32
CA TRP A 164 -19.44 3.55 -2.03
C TRP A 164 -18.89 4.98 -2.16
N GLU A 165 -18.22 5.33 -3.27
CA GLU A 165 -17.51 6.61 -3.43
C GLU A 165 -18.40 7.86 -3.28
N GLU A 166 -19.52 7.92 -3.99
CA GLU A 166 -20.35 9.14 -4.08
C GLU A 166 -21.18 9.37 -2.80
N HIS A 167 -21.72 8.30 -2.21
CA HIS A 167 -22.59 8.41 -1.04
C HIS A 167 -21.83 8.85 0.22
N HIS A 168 -20.64 8.29 0.45
CA HIS A 168 -19.84 8.60 1.64
C HIS A 168 -19.19 9.98 1.56
N THR A 169 -18.77 10.39 0.37
CA THR A 169 -18.22 11.74 0.16
C THR A 169 -19.24 12.82 0.52
N THR A 170 -20.52 12.58 0.23
CA THR A 170 -21.61 13.50 0.59
C THR A 170 -21.81 13.55 2.11
N LEU A 171 -21.95 12.39 2.76
CA LEU A 171 -22.06 12.31 4.23
C LEU A 171 -20.88 13.01 4.91
N LEU A 172 -19.65 12.77 4.45
CA LEU A 172 -18.46 13.38 5.02
C LEU A 172 -18.43 14.90 4.92
N ARG A 173 -18.87 15.46 3.80
CA ARG A 173 -18.97 16.91 3.65
C ARG A 173 -19.94 17.51 4.66
N GLU A 174 -21.07 16.84 4.90
CA GLU A 174 -22.07 17.25 5.89
C GLU A 174 -21.52 17.16 7.33
N TYR A 175 -20.87 16.05 7.69
CA TYR A 175 -20.37 15.82 9.05
C TYR A 175 -19.12 16.64 9.40
N LEU A 176 -18.19 16.78 8.46
CA LEU A 176 -16.88 17.40 8.70
C LEU A 176 -16.81 18.88 8.30
N ASN A 177 -17.91 19.42 7.78
CA ASN A 177 -18.04 20.80 7.30
C ASN A 177 -16.89 21.18 6.34
N VAL A 178 -16.63 20.31 5.36
CA VAL A 178 -15.55 20.51 4.38
C VAL A 178 -16.09 21.28 3.17
N TYR A 179 -15.28 22.19 2.64
CA TYR A 179 -15.69 23.18 1.64
C TYR A 179 -16.22 22.55 0.33
N ASP A 180 -17.26 23.13 -0.24
CA ASP A 180 -17.84 22.67 -1.52
C ASP A 180 -16.85 22.75 -2.70
N ASP A 181 -15.85 23.62 -2.63
CA ASP A 181 -14.87 23.85 -3.70
C ASP A 181 -13.67 22.88 -3.67
N CYS A 182 -13.56 21.99 -2.68
CA CYS A 182 -12.49 21.02 -2.63
C CYS A 182 -12.82 19.74 -3.41
N ARG A 183 -11.79 19.10 -3.95
CA ARG A 183 -11.85 17.73 -4.46
C ARG A 183 -11.56 16.75 -3.35
N VAL A 184 -11.97 15.50 -3.55
CA VAL A 184 -11.80 14.40 -2.60
C VAL A 184 -11.09 13.26 -3.31
N SER A 185 -10.09 12.70 -2.64
CA SER A 185 -9.51 11.39 -2.95
C SER A 185 -9.69 10.53 -1.71
N TRP A 186 -9.83 9.22 -1.88
CA TRP A 186 -10.00 8.32 -0.74
C TRP A 186 -9.37 6.96 -1.03
N LYS A 187 -9.16 6.21 0.06
CA LYS A 187 -8.65 4.85 0.04
C LYS A 187 -9.33 4.03 1.12
N SER A 188 -9.81 2.83 0.77
CA SER A 188 -10.29 1.86 1.75
C SER A 188 -9.10 1.09 2.35
N PHE A 189 -9.08 0.96 3.68
CA PHE A 189 -8.19 0.05 4.40
C PHE A 189 -8.80 -1.36 4.53
N GLY A 190 -10.12 -1.47 4.38
CA GLY A 190 -10.87 -2.72 4.44
C GLY A 190 -12.04 -2.68 5.43
N GLN A 191 -12.54 -3.87 5.74
CA GLN A 191 -13.66 -4.12 6.62
C GLN A 191 -13.23 -4.99 7.81
N ASP A 192 -13.72 -4.67 9.00
CA ASP A 192 -13.52 -5.46 10.23
C ASP A 192 -14.53 -6.62 10.33
N LYS A 193 -14.34 -7.54 11.29
CA LYS A 193 -15.23 -8.69 11.50
C LYS A 193 -16.67 -8.33 11.91
N THR A 194 -16.88 -7.12 12.39
CA THR A 194 -18.19 -6.59 12.82
C THR A 194 -18.89 -5.81 11.71
N GLY A 195 -18.25 -5.69 10.54
CA GLY A 195 -18.79 -5.02 9.37
C GLY A 195 -18.49 -3.52 9.29
N LYS A 196 -17.61 -2.98 10.14
CA LYS A 196 -17.14 -1.60 10.05
C LYS A 196 -16.15 -1.46 8.90
N TYR A 197 -16.24 -0.36 8.18
CA TYR A 197 -15.33 -0.01 7.09
C TYR A 197 -14.45 1.16 7.51
N LEU A 198 -13.18 1.11 7.12
CA LEU A 198 -12.22 2.17 7.42
C LEU A 198 -11.66 2.75 6.13
N PHE A 199 -11.67 4.07 6.06
CA PHE A 199 -11.24 4.82 4.89
C PHE A 199 -10.32 5.95 5.29
N HIS A 200 -9.38 6.30 4.41
CA HIS A 200 -8.62 7.54 4.49
C HIS A 200 -9.09 8.48 3.38
N PHE A 201 -9.54 9.67 3.76
CA PHE A 201 -9.97 10.72 2.87
C PHE A 201 -8.93 11.84 2.82
N LEU A 202 -8.70 12.36 1.62
CA LEU A 202 -7.82 13.48 1.34
C LEU A 202 -8.62 14.54 0.60
N PHE A 203 -8.76 15.70 1.24
CA PHE A 203 -9.43 16.86 0.68
C PHE A 203 -8.38 17.84 0.17
N TYR A 204 -8.51 18.26 -1.08
CA TYR A 204 -7.50 19.12 -1.72
C TYR A 204 -8.15 20.12 -2.68
N ARG A 205 -7.48 21.26 -2.87
CA ARG A 205 -7.85 22.26 -3.90
C ARG A 205 -6.94 22.10 -5.11
N LYS A 206 -7.48 22.25 -6.32
CA LYS A 206 -6.72 22.31 -7.58
C LYS A 206 -6.58 23.79 -7.99
N PHE A 207 -5.38 24.27 -8.28
CA PHE A 207 -5.15 25.68 -8.64
C PHE A 207 -5.12 25.95 -10.15
N ASP A 208 -4.86 24.95 -11.00
CA ASP A 208 -4.88 25.10 -12.46
C ASP A 208 -5.67 23.97 -13.13
N GLU A 209 -6.52 24.32 -14.11
CA GLU A 209 -7.28 23.36 -14.91
C GLU A 209 -6.49 22.80 -16.09
N SER A 210 -5.27 23.30 -16.35
CA SER A 210 -4.44 22.79 -17.44
C SER A 210 -4.15 21.30 -17.26
N ASP A 211 -4.33 20.53 -18.33
CA ASP A 211 -4.23 19.06 -18.35
C ASP A 211 -2.84 18.52 -18.00
N TYR A 212 -1.83 19.38 -17.81
CA TYR A 212 -0.41 19.01 -17.87
C TYR A 212 0.43 19.15 -16.59
N ALA A 213 0.01 19.92 -15.60
CA ALA A 213 0.66 19.97 -14.28
C ALA A 213 -0.19 20.84 -13.37
N SER A 214 -1.24 20.26 -12.80
CA SER A 214 -2.10 21.03 -11.93
C SER A 214 -1.57 21.05 -10.52
N GLU A 215 -1.32 22.26 -10.05
CA GLU A 215 -0.95 22.46 -8.67
C GLU A 215 -2.13 22.08 -7.77
N SER A 216 -1.84 21.43 -6.65
CA SER A 216 -2.82 21.13 -5.61
C SER A 216 -2.29 21.44 -4.23
N GLU A 217 -3.20 21.83 -3.35
CA GLU A 217 -2.95 22.00 -1.93
C GLU A 217 -3.83 21.00 -1.19
N ILE A 218 -3.22 20.15 -0.37
CA ILE A 218 -3.95 19.31 0.58
C ILE A 218 -4.47 20.23 1.67
N LEU A 219 -5.79 20.26 1.82
CA LEU A 219 -6.47 21.10 2.79
C LEU A 219 -6.61 20.36 4.11
N ARG A 220 -7.13 19.13 4.05
CA ARG A 220 -7.44 18.31 5.23
C ARG A 220 -7.36 16.84 4.86
N SER A 221 -7.08 16.00 5.85
CA SER A 221 -7.03 14.56 5.65
C SER A 221 -7.58 13.83 6.87
N PHE A 222 -8.33 12.76 6.67
CA PHE A 222 -9.07 12.09 7.74
C PHE A 222 -9.10 10.60 7.57
N ILE A 223 -8.95 9.88 8.68
CA ILE A 223 -9.33 8.47 8.75
C ILE A 223 -10.75 8.41 9.30
N VAL A 224 -11.63 7.69 8.61
CA VAL A 224 -13.08 7.69 8.87
C VAL A 224 -13.58 6.26 8.93
N THR A 225 -14.44 5.99 9.91
CA THR A 225 -15.13 4.72 10.07
C THR A 225 -16.62 4.85 9.74
N PHE A 226 -17.11 3.88 8.97
CA PHE A 226 -18.54 3.71 8.67
C PHE A 226 -19.01 2.31 9.02
N GLN A 227 -20.32 2.13 9.19
CA GLN A 227 -20.94 0.81 9.33
C GLN A 227 -22.28 0.80 8.59
N LYS A 228 -22.69 -0.36 8.09
CA LYS A 228 -24.04 -0.56 7.58
C LYS A 228 -25.00 -0.92 8.72
N ASN A 229 -26.14 -0.24 8.77
CA ASN A 229 -27.19 -0.57 9.73
C ASN A 229 -28.06 -1.75 9.24
N SER A 230 -29.11 -2.10 10.01
CA SER A 230 -30.02 -3.21 9.68
C SER A 230 -30.81 -3.01 8.39
N GLU A 231 -30.89 -1.79 7.87
CA GLU A 231 -31.55 -1.42 6.62
C GLU A 231 -30.56 -1.32 5.45
N ASN A 232 -29.29 -1.70 5.67
CA ASN A 232 -28.19 -1.61 4.72
C ASN A 232 -27.85 -0.16 4.32
N GLU A 233 -28.26 0.82 5.15
CA GLU A 233 -27.84 2.21 5.03
C GLU A 233 -26.50 2.43 5.71
N VAL A 234 -25.70 3.35 5.16
CA VAL A 234 -24.38 3.70 5.67
C VAL A 234 -24.53 4.70 6.82
N GLU A 235 -23.92 4.37 7.96
CA GLU A 235 -23.85 5.25 9.11
C GLU A 235 -22.39 5.64 9.38
N PHE A 236 -22.19 6.95 9.61
CA PHE A 236 -20.93 7.49 10.10
C PHE A 236 -20.73 7.08 11.56
N ILE A 237 -19.59 6.48 11.88
CA ILE A 237 -19.26 6.06 13.24
C ILE A 237 -18.38 7.09 13.91
N ASP A 238 -17.20 7.33 13.34
CA ASP A 238 -16.20 8.21 13.94
C ASP A 238 -15.11 8.61 12.92
N TYR A 239 -14.27 9.56 13.30
CA TYR A 239 -13.14 10.01 12.50
C TYR A 239 -11.99 10.53 13.36
N ILE A 240 -10.82 10.62 12.72
CA ILE A 240 -9.66 11.37 13.21
C ILE A 240 -9.05 12.15 12.04
N GLU A 241 -8.68 13.40 12.29
CA GLU A 241 -7.95 14.23 11.32
C GLU A 241 -6.46 13.90 11.42
N THR A 242 -5.81 13.68 10.28
CA THR A 242 -4.39 13.34 10.19
C THR A 242 -3.57 14.57 9.81
N GLU A 243 -2.52 14.87 10.57
CA GLU A 243 -1.62 15.98 10.25
C GLU A 243 -0.67 15.62 9.10
N ASP A 244 -0.23 14.37 9.05
CA ASP A 244 0.66 13.83 8.02
C ASP A 244 -0.01 12.66 7.27
N PHE A 245 -0.36 12.90 6.01
CA PHE A 245 -1.00 11.89 5.16
C PHE A 245 -0.02 10.84 4.61
N TYR A 246 1.29 10.98 4.84
CA TYR A 246 2.29 9.94 4.58
C TYR A 246 2.50 9.02 5.79
N ASN A 247 2.25 9.52 7.02
CA ASN A 247 2.67 8.86 8.26
C ASN A 247 1.63 9.03 9.39
N TYR A 248 0.46 8.42 9.21
CA TYR A 248 -0.72 8.52 10.10
C TYR A 248 -0.98 7.24 10.94
N GLN A 249 0.03 6.43 11.18
CA GLN A 249 -0.09 5.10 11.82
C GLN A 249 -0.61 5.20 13.25
N TYR A 250 -0.28 6.28 13.96
CA TYR A 250 -0.78 6.53 15.30
C TYR A 250 -2.27 6.85 15.30
N GLU A 251 -2.70 7.73 14.40
CA GLU A 251 -4.09 8.09 14.20
C GLU A 251 -4.90 6.86 13.75
N LEU A 252 -4.32 6.01 12.90
CA LEU A 252 -4.92 4.75 12.48
C LEU A 252 -5.10 3.77 13.65
N ALA A 253 -4.12 3.66 14.53
CA ALA A 253 -4.22 2.82 15.73
C ALA A 253 -5.27 3.40 16.70
N GLU A 254 -5.28 4.71 16.90
CA GLU A 254 -6.21 5.42 17.79
C GLU A 254 -7.65 5.23 17.34
N ILE A 255 -7.97 5.46 16.06
CA ILE A 255 -9.34 5.31 15.57
C ILE A 255 -9.81 3.86 15.67
N LYS A 256 -8.93 2.89 15.38
CA LYS A 256 -9.24 1.45 15.53
C LYS A 256 -9.54 1.07 16.97
N GLU A 257 -8.77 1.57 17.94
CA GLU A 257 -9.05 1.36 19.36
C GLU A 257 -10.38 2.01 19.75
N LYS A 258 -10.61 3.26 19.33
CA LYS A 258 -11.81 4.05 19.65
C LYS A 258 -13.10 3.39 19.17
N VAL A 259 -13.09 2.80 17.98
CA VAL A 259 -14.28 2.15 17.38
C VAL A 259 -14.37 0.65 17.70
N GLY A 260 -13.46 0.11 18.52
CA GLY A 260 -13.38 -1.32 18.83
C GLY A 260 -13.23 -2.16 17.56
N TRP A 261 -12.22 -1.86 16.76
CA TRP A 261 -11.92 -2.54 15.50
C TRP A 261 -11.52 -4.00 15.75
N GLU A 262 -12.14 -4.93 15.03
CA GLU A 262 -11.85 -6.37 15.13
C GLU A 262 -11.20 -6.93 13.87
N MET A 263 -9.92 -7.25 13.98
CA MET A 263 -9.10 -7.95 12.98
C MET A 263 -9.67 -9.32 12.64
#